data_AF-A0A7Z0AZE7-F1
#
_entry.id   AF-A0A7Z0AZE7-F1
#
_cell.length_a   1.000
_cell.length_b   1.000
_cell.length_c   1.000
_cell.angle_alpha   90.00
_cell.angle_beta   90.00
_cell.angle_gamma   90.00
#
_symmetry.space_group_name_H-M   'P 1'
#
loop_
_entity.id
_entity.type
_entity.pdbx_description
1 polymer ?
#
loop_
_entity_poly.entity_id
_entity_poly.type
_entity_poly.pdbx_seq_one_letter_code
_entity_poly.pdbx_strand_id
1 'polypeptide(L)'
;MSETLWCVHLPELNDFIATVSEEAAVREALAINAYRENFHNLPEGSTFAVAREWPFSEPAHVRSLEVDSGDLQRMPHRKVSSSKKRRSISSVTRWIIGGLSR
;
A
#
# COMPACT_ATOMS: atom_id res chain seq x y z
N MET A 1 3.74 -7.93 28.67
CA MET A 1 3.63 -6.69 27.89
C MET A 1 2.52 -6.94 26.89
N SER A 2 1.43 -6.17 26.91
CA SER A 2 0.38 -6.31 25.91
C SER A 2 0.94 -5.78 24.59
N GLU A 3 1.00 -6.61 23.56
CA GLU A 3 1.42 -6.16 22.23
C GLU A 3 0.35 -5.21 21.68
N THR A 4 0.78 -4.01 21.27
CA THR A 4 -0.13 -3.08 20.60
C THR A 4 -0.57 -3.68 19.27
N LEU A 5 -1.88 -3.80 19.08
CA LEU A 5 -2.47 -4.31 17.85
C LEU A 5 -2.65 -3.17 16.85
N TRP A 6 -2.40 -3.43 15.57
CA TRP A 6 -2.34 -2.40 14.54
C TRP A 6 -3.30 -2.66 13.38
N CYS A 7 -3.72 -1.57 12.74
CA CYS A 7 -4.60 -1.57 11.58
C CYS A 7 -4.38 -0.38 10.65
N VAL A 8 -4.93 -0.48 9.45
CA VAL A 8 -5.15 0.66 8.56
C VAL A 8 -6.55 1.19 8.78
N HIS A 9 -6.67 2.46 9.11
CA HIS A 9 -7.94 3.17 9.13
C HIS A 9 -8.15 3.89 7.80
N LEU A 10 -9.33 3.72 7.21
CA LEU A 10 -9.82 4.38 6.01
C LEU A 10 -10.89 5.40 6.41
N PRO A 11 -10.53 6.66 6.70
CA PRO A 11 -11.45 7.61 7.34
C PRO A 11 -12.70 7.91 6.50
N GLU A 12 -12.55 7.94 5.18
CA GLU A 12 -13.65 8.19 4.23
C GLU A 12 -14.72 7.10 4.26
N LEU A 13 -14.31 5.85 4.54
CA LEU A 13 -15.20 4.71 4.65
C LEU A 13 -15.57 4.40 6.10
N ASN A 14 -14.92 5.07 7.06
CA ASN A 14 -14.93 4.73 8.48
C ASN A 14 -14.67 3.23 8.71
N ASP A 15 -13.68 2.70 7.99
CA ASP A 15 -13.37 1.28 7.94
C ASP A 15 -11.97 0.97 8.48
N PHE A 16 -11.77 -0.23 9.01
CA PHE A 16 -10.55 -0.65 9.68
C PHE A 16 -10.09 -2.01 9.17
N ILE A 17 -8.85 -2.06 8.68
CA ILE A 17 -8.23 -3.26 8.15
C ILE A 17 -7.15 -3.72 9.13
N ALA A 18 -7.38 -4.84 9.81
CA ALA A 18 -6.43 -5.42 10.75
C ALA A 18 -5.13 -5.83 10.05
N THR A 19 -4.01 -5.63 10.75
CA THR A 19 -2.68 -5.97 10.25
C THR A 19 -1.83 -6.66 11.31
N VAL A 20 -0.84 -7.43 10.86
CA VAL A 20 0.07 -8.21 11.72
C VAL A 20 1.08 -7.36 12.49
N SER A 21 1.35 -6.12 12.07
CA SER A 21 2.30 -5.20 12.72
C SER A 21 2.07 -3.75 12.31
N GLU A 22 2.69 -2.82 13.05
CA GLU A 22 2.70 -1.39 12.70
C GLU A 22 3.27 -1.15 11.30
N GLU A 23 4.40 -1.77 10.98
CA GLU A 23 5.08 -1.60 9.69
C GLU A 23 4.22 -2.11 8.54
N ALA A 24 3.42 -3.17 8.78
CA ALA A 24 2.46 -3.67 7.82
C ALA A 24 1.33 -2.65 7.59
N ALA A 25 0.77 -2.07 8.66
CA ALA A 25 -0.23 -1.01 8.56
C ALA A 25 0.30 0.22 7.81
N VAL A 26 1.49 0.71 8.16
CA VAL A 26 2.11 1.89 7.52
C VAL A 26 2.32 1.63 6.03
N ARG A 27 2.92 0.48 5.68
CA ARG A 27 3.17 0.12 4.28
C ARG A 27 1.88 0.05 3.47
N GLU A 28 0.85 -0.54 4.04
CA GLU A 28 -0.43 -0.70 3.36
C GLU A 28 -1.14 0.65 3.18
N ALA A 29 -1.17 1.48 4.22
CA ALA A 29 -1.72 2.84 4.16
C ALA A 29 -1.04 3.68 3.07
N LEU A 30 0.30 3.65 3.00
CA LEU A 30 1.06 4.33 1.95
C LEU A 30 0.73 3.80 0.56
N ALA A 31 0.59 2.48 0.39
CA ALA A 31 0.26 1.89 -0.91
C ALA A 31 -1.15 2.29 -1.39
N ILE A 32 -2.12 2.35 -0.48
CA ILE A 32 -3.48 2.83 -0.76
C ILE A 32 -3.45 4.29 -1.17
N ASN A 33 -2.76 5.14 -0.41
CA ASN A 33 -2.66 6.57 -0.70
C ASN A 33 -2.00 6.84 -2.05
N ALA A 34 -0.86 6.19 -2.32
CA ALA A 34 -0.17 6.31 -3.60
C ALA A 34 -1.03 5.85 -4.79
N TYR A 35 -1.83 4.80 -4.61
CA TYR A 35 -2.78 4.39 -5.65
C TYR A 35 -3.85 5.46 -5.88
N ARG A 36 -4.44 6.01 -4.82
CA ARG A 36 -5.46 7.05 -4.95
C ARG A 36 -4.94 8.32 -5.62
N GLU A 37 -3.72 8.75 -5.26
CA GLU A 37 -3.07 9.89 -5.91
C GLU A 37 -2.85 9.67 -7.41
N ASN A 38 -2.45 8.46 -7.81
CA ASN A 38 -2.16 8.16 -9.21
C ASN A 38 -3.40 7.93 -10.09
N PHE A 39 -4.53 7.50 -9.51
CA PHE A 39 -5.67 7.01 -10.29
C PHE A 39 -6.98 7.79 -10.09
N HIS A 40 -7.10 8.64 -9.06
CA HIS A 40 -8.41 9.18 -8.68
C HIS A 40 -8.55 10.70 -8.65
N ASN A 41 -7.57 11.52 -9.12
CA ASN A 41 -7.63 12.99 -9.09
C ASN A 41 -8.34 13.48 -7.82
N LEU A 42 -7.74 13.16 -6.67
CA LEU A 42 -8.38 13.30 -5.38
C LEU A 42 -8.87 14.75 -5.18
N PRO A 43 -10.16 14.96 -4.82
CA PRO A 43 -10.64 16.29 -4.51
C PRO A 43 -9.89 16.87 -3.31
N GLU A 44 -9.78 18.19 -3.28
CA GLU A 44 -9.16 18.92 -2.18
C GLU A 44 -9.89 18.59 -0.86
N GLY A 45 -9.14 18.22 0.17
CA GLY A 45 -9.69 17.77 1.46
C GLY A 45 -9.96 16.27 1.58
N SER A 46 -9.57 15.46 0.58
CA SER A 46 -9.65 13.99 0.69
C SER A 46 -8.83 13.47 1.88
N THR A 47 -9.44 12.60 2.69
CA THR A 47 -8.76 11.97 3.83
C THR A 47 -7.93 10.77 3.38
N PHE A 48 -6.68 10.71 3.80
CA PHE A 48 -5.78 9.60 3.49
C PHE A 48 -5.95 8.41 4.45
N ALA A 49 -5.64 7.22 3.96
CA ALA A 49 -5.49 6.03 4.80
C ALA A 49 -4.34 6.24 5.79
N VAL A 50 -4.51 5.80 7.03
CA VAL A 50 -3.51 5.97 8.10
C VAL A 50 -3.32 4.69 8.90
N ALA A 51 -2.10 4.44 9.37
CA ALA A 51 -1.84 3.39 10.35
C ALA A 51 -2.30 3.85 11.74
N ARG A 52 -2.98 2.99 12.49
CA ARG A 52 -3.45 3.28 13.84
C ARG A 52 -3.50 2.02 14.69
N GLU A 53 -3.46 2.21 15.99
CA GLU A 53 -3.84 1.19 16.96
C GLU A 53 -5.26 0.67 16.69
N TRP A 54 -5.43 -0.63 16.86
CA TRP A 54 -6.71 -1.30 16.70
C TRP A 54 -7.69 -0.84 17.79
N PRO A 55 -8.85 -0.26 17.44
CA PRO A 55 -9.74 0.35 18.43
C PRO A 55 -10.69 -0.65 19.10
N PHE A 56 -10.63 -1.94 18.74
CA PHE A 56 -11.53 -2.98 19.25
C PHE A 56 -10.79 -4.01 20.10
N SER A 57 -11.53 -5.02 20.57
CA SER A 57 -10.95 -6.10 21.37
C SER A 57 -9.94 -6.95 20.58
N GLU A 58 -8.95 -7.50 21.27
CA GLU A 58 -7.97 -8.44 20.70
C GLU A 58 -8.61 -9.65 19.98
N PRO A 59 -9.64 -10.33 20.51
CA PRO A 59 -10.32 -11.40 19.77
C PRO A 59 -10.98 -10.93 18.47
N ALA A 60 -11.37 -9.66 18.39
CA ALA A 60 -11.88 -9.08 17.15
C ALA A 60 -10.75 -8.83 16.15
N HIS A 61 -9.57 -8.41 16.62
CA HIS A 61 -8.39 -8.24 15.76
C HIS A 61 -7.99 -9.54 15.08
N VAL A 62 -7.91 -10.65 15.82
CA VAL A 62 -7.55 -11.96 15.26
C VAL A 62 -8.51 -12.40 14.17
N ARG A 63 -9.83 -12.27 14.39
CA ARG A 63 -10.85 -12.60 13.38
C ARG A 63 -10.75 -11.69 12.16
N SER A 64 -10.59 -10.39 12.37
CA SER A 64 -10.42 -9.43 11.28
C SER A 64 -9.15 -9.70 10.49
N LEU A 65 -8.05 -10.09 11.13
CA LEU A 65 -6.79 -10.39 10.45
C LEU A 65 -6.93 -11.55 9.43
N GLU A 66 -7.76 -12.54 9.74
CA GLU A 66 -8.09 -13.64 8.81
C GLU A 66 -8.93 -13.17 7.62
N VAL A 67 -9.96 -12.36 7.88
CA VAL A 67 -10.89 -11.85 6.86
C VAL A 67 -10.21 -10.81 5.96
N ASP A 68 -9.62 -9.80 6.59
CA ASP A 68 -9.00 -8.64 5.95
C ASP A 68 -7.79 -9.03 5.11
N SER A 69 -7.06 -10.09 5.49
CA SER A 69 -5.98 -10.63 4.66
C SER A 69 -6.49 -11.01 3.27
N GLY A 70 -7.66 -11.66 3.19
CA GLY A 70 -8.28 -12.04 1.92
C GLY A 70 -8.70 -10.83 1.09
N ASP A 71 -9.26 -9.82 1.74
CA ASP A 71 -9.77 -8.63 1.07
C ASP A 71 -8.64 -7.72 0.59
N LEU A 72 -7.58 -7.56 1.38
CA LEU A 72 -6.35 -6.86 0.97
C LEU A 72 -5.77 -7.42 -0.33
N GLN A 73 -5.73 -8.75 -0.49
CA GLN A 73 -5.24 -9.35 -1.75
C GLN A 73 -6.11 -9.02 -2.97
N ARG A 74 -7.39 -8.71 -2.76
CA ARG A 74 -8.33 -8.38 -3.83
C ARG A 74 -8.31 -6.89 -4.18
N MET A 75 -7.75 -6.04 -3.32
CA MET A 75 -7.77 -4.59 -3.51
C MET A 75 -6.99 -4.16 -4.77
N PRO A 76 -7.48 -3.14 -5.51
CA PRO A 76 -6.91 -2.73 -6.79
C PRO A 76 -5.43 -2.33 -6.73
N HIS A 77 -5.00 -1.65 -5.67
CA HIS A 77 -3.61 -1.17 -5.53
C HIS A 77 -2.60 -2.31 -5.47
N ARG A 78 -2.98 -3.49 -4.97
CA ARG A 78 -2.13 -4.70 -4.98
C ARG A 78 -2.04 -5.37 -6.35
N LYS A 79 -3.09 -5.26 -7.18
CA LYS A 79 -3.07 -5.76 -8.57
C LYS A 79 -2.21 -4.88 -9.48
N VAL A 80 -2.15 -3.58 -9.20
CA VAL A 80 -1.32 -2.63 -9.97
C VAL A 80 0.15 -2.70 -9.56
N SER A 81 0.49 -2.98 -8.30
CA SER A 81 1.88 -3.13 -7.87
C SER A 81 2.55 -4.38 -8.48
N SER A 82 1.81 -5.49 -8.62
CA SER A 82 2.30 -6.73 -9.24
C SER A 82 2.56 -6.59 -10.75
N SER A 83 1.79 -5.74 -11.44
CA SER A 83 1.98 -5.44 -12.86
C SER A 83 3.09 -4.40 -13.11
N LYS A 84 3.36 -3.49 -12.17
CA LYS A 84 4.49 -2.54 -12.27
C LYS A 84 5.86 -3.22 -12.12
N LYS A 85 5.93 -4.36 -11.41
CA LYS A 85 7.15 -5.19 -11.30
C LYS A 85 7.56 -5.87 -12.62
N ARG A 86 6.70 -5.89 -13.64
CA ARG A 86 6.99 -6.44 -14.99
C ARG A 86 7.33 -5.40 -16.06
N ARG A 87 7.62 -4.16 -15.69
CA ARG A 87 8.30 -3.22 -16.59
C ARG A 87 9.73 -3.00 -16.11
N SER A 88 10.53 -4.06 -16.23
CA SER A 88 11.98 -3.94 -16.22
C SER A 88 12.36 -3.02 -17.38
N ILE A 89 12.87 -1.85 -17.02
CA ILE A 89 13.45 -0.82 -17.88
C ILE A 89 14.66 -1.40 -18.60
N SER A 90 14.42 -2.12 -19.69
CA SER A 90 15.45 -2.54 -20.64
C SER A 90 15.70 -1.44 -21.67
N SER A 91 16.28 -0.32 -21.26
CA SER A 91 16.82 0.66 -22.21
C SER A 91 17.81 1.61 -21.54
N VAL A 92 18.94 1.07 -21.12
CA VAL A 92 20.20 1.82 -21.09
C VAL A 92 21.21 0.98 -21.86
N THR A 93 21.40 1.30 -23.14
CA THR A 93 22.62 0.95 -23.85
C THR A 93 23.15 2.22 -24.50
N ARG A 94 24.07 2.84 -23.77
CA ARG A 94 24.95 3.93 -24.19
C ARG A 94 25.86 3.39 -25.30
N TRP A 95 25.69 3.86 -26.54
CA TRP A 95 26.70 3.66 -27.58
C TRP A 95 27.63 4.87 -27.57
N ILE A 96 28.81 4.69 -26.96
CA ILE A 96 29.98 5.51 -27.25
C ILE A 96 30.80 4.72 -28.26
N ILE A 97 30.86 5.19 -29.49
CA ILE A 97 31.89 4.90 -30.48
C ILE A 97 32.29 6.30 -30.99
N GLY A 98 33.50 6.84 -30.82
CA GLY A 98 34.80 6.22 -30.81
C GLY A 98 35.46 6.43 -32.18
N GLY A 99 36.30 7.47 -32.33
CA GLY A 99 37.40 7.48 -33.31
C GLY A 99 37.25 8.34 -34.57
N LEU A 100 38.03 9.42 -34.59
CA LEU A 100 39.10 9.71 -35.55
C LEU A 100 38.83 9.43 -37.05
N SER A 101 38.77 10.50 -37.87
CA SER A 101 39.62 10.73 -39.06
C SER A 101 38.97 11.71 -40.05
N ARG A 102 39.59 12.87 -40.23
CA ARG A 102 40.18 13.32 -41.51
C ARG A 102 41.00 14.59 -41.32
#